data_AF-A0A3N5KFT8-F1
#
_entry.id   AF-A0A3N5KFT8-F1
#
_cell.length_a   1.000
_cell.length_b   1.000
_cell.length_c   1.000
_cell.angle_alpha   90.00
_cell.angle_beta   90.00
_cell.angle_gamma   90.00
#
_symmetry.space_group_name_H-M   'P 1'
#
loop_
_entity.id
_entity.type
_entity.pdbx_description
1 polymer ?
#
loop_
_entity_poly.entity_id
_entity_poly.type
_entity_poly.pdbx_seq_one_letter_code
_entity_poly.pdbx_strand_id
1 'polypeptide(L)'
;MTIDQDVTAGTDLLSEMLVHFEVERLYFLEAALLDAHKYDEWIQLFTDDVHYFMPIRRTRSKRELDQEFTQPGEMAWFDDTKMILQGRVAKIATGTAWAEDPPSRTRHLITNIRVVGNRIDEDLVDELHVESNFHLYRTRLKSEEQSWIGSRQDVLRRVEGKL
;
A
#
# COMPACT_ATOMS: atom_id res chain seq x y z
N MET A 1 19.08 -4.21 -25.44
CA MET A 1 18.59 -4.85 -24.21
C MET A 1 18.66 -6.34 -24.46
N THR A 2 19.69 -7.00 -23.95
CA THR A 2 19.95 -8.43 -24.17
C THR A 2 19.79 -9.09 -22.81
N ILE A 3 18.93 -10.11 -22.71
CA ILE A 3 18.81 -10.93 -21.51
C ILE A 3 19.41 -12.28 -21.88
N ASP A 4 20.63 -12.50 -21.40
CA ASP A 4 21.26 -13.82 -21.40
C ASP A 4 20.57 -14.63 -20.29
N GLN A 5 20.06 -15.82 -20.60
CA GLN A 5 19.42 -16.69 -19.60
C GLN A 5 20.15 -18.03 -19.53
N ASP A 6 20.93 -18.20 -18.46
CA ASP A 6 21.47 -19.49 -18.03
C ASP A 6 20.42 -20.28 -17.24
N VAL A 7 20.38 -21.60 -17.42
CA VAL A 7 19.32 -22.49 -16.92
C VAL A 7 19.24 -22.57 -15.37
N THR A 8 20.31 -22.21 -14.66
CA THR A 8 20.31 -22.04 -13.18
C THR A 8 19.41 -20.87 -12.73
N ALA A 9 19.09 -19.94 -13.63
CA ALA A 9 18.13 -18.86 -13.40
C ALA A 9 16.67 -19.36 -13.34
N GLY A 10 16.37 -20.58 -13.79
CA GLY A 10 14.99 -21.06 -13.91
C GLY A 10 14.27 -21.29 -12.58
N THR A 11 14.96 -21.80 -11.56
CA THR A 11 14.36 -22.08 -10.23
C THR A 11 14.23 -20.81 -9.38
N ASP A 12 15.18 -19.91 -9.53
CA ASP A 12 15.19 -18.58 -8.89
C ASP A 12 14.10 -17.69 -9.50
N LEU A 13 14.02 -17.63 -10.83
CA LEU A 13 12.98 -16.89 -11.56
C LEU A 13 11.57 -17.40 -11.23
N LEU A 14 11.36 -18.72 -11.14
CA LEU A 14 10.07 -19.28 -10.75
C LEU A 14 9.68 -18.84 -9.33
N SER A 15 10.64 -18.80 -8.41
CA SER A 15 10.43 -18.36 -7.03
C SER A 15 10.10 -16.88 -6.97
N GLU A 16 10.83 -16.04 -7.71
CA GLU A 16 10.55 -14.61 -7.86
C GLU A 16 9.15 -14.35 -8.46
N MET A 17 8.77 -15.11 -9.50
CA MET A 17 7.45 -15.03 -10.10
C MET A 17 6.34 -15.42 -9.13
N LEU A 18 6.55 -16.44 -8.30
CA LEU A 18 5.58 -16.85 -7.28
C LEU A 18 5.39 -15.77 -6.21
N VAL A 19 6.50 -15.18 -5.71
CA VAL A 19 6.44 -14.09 -4.74
C VAL A 19 5.73 -12.88 -5.35
N HIS A 20 6.08 -12.49 -6.59
CA HIS A 20 5.42 -11.40 -7.30
C HIS A 20 3.91 -11.63 -7.41
N PHE A 21 3.50 -12.85 -7.78
CA PHE A 21 2.09 -13.22 -7.88
C PHE A 21 1.36 -13.17 -6.53
N GLU A 22 1.99 -13.59 -5.44
CA GLU A 22 1.40 -13.50 -4.10
C GLU A 22 1.16 -12.04 -3.68
N VAL A 23 2.17 -11.18 -3.90
CA VAL A 23 2.08 -9.73 -3.64
C VAL A 23 0.98 -9.09 -4.48
N GLU A 24 0.93 -9.41 -5.78
CA GLU A 24 -0.09 -8.91 -6.68
C GLU A 24 -1.51 -9.29 -6.20
N ARG A 25 -1.69 -10.55 -5.80
CA ARG A 25 -2.97 -11.02 -5.27
C ARG A 25 -3.38 -10.31 -3.98
N LEU A 26 -2.42 -10.06 -3.07
CA LEU A 26 -2.69 -9.31 -1.84
C LEU A 26 -3.17 -7.91 -2.15
N TYR A 27 -2.48 -7.17 -3.04
CA TYR A 27 -2.90 -5.82 -3.40
C TYR A 27 -4.23 -5.77 -4.16
N PHE A 28 -4.53 -6.76 -4.98
CA PHE A 28 -5.83 -6.85 -5.64
C PHE A 28 -6.95 -7.17 -4.65
N LEU A 29 -6.70 -8.02 -3.65
CA LEU A 29 -7.63 -8.25 -2.56
C LEU A 29 -7.84 -6.97 -1.74
N GLU A 30 -6.76 -6.30 -1.33
CA GLU A 30 -6.82 -5.04 -0.58
C GLU A 30 -7.66 -3.99 -1.31
N ALA A 31 -7.37 -3.77 -2.60
CA ALA A 31 -8.13 -2.86 -3.47
C ALA A 31 -9.61 -3.24 -3.54
N ALA A 32 -9.92 -4.54 -3.70
CA ALA A 32 -11.30 -5.01 -3.75
C ALA A 32 -12.06 -4.80 -2.44
N LEU A 33 -11.40 -4.97 -1.28
CA LEU A 33 -12.00 -4.69 0.03
C LEU A 33 -12.31 -3.20 0.19
N LEU A 34 -11.36 -2.33 -0.13
CA LEU A 34 -11.54 -0.88 -0.07
C LEU A 34 -12.66 -0.40 -1.00
N ASP A 35 -12.67 -0.87 -2.25
CA ASP A 35 -13.67 -0.48 -3.25
C ASP A 35 -15.08 -1.01 -2.97
N ALA A 36 -15.18 -2.04 -2.11
CA ALA A 36 -16.44 -2.62 -1.65
C ALA A 36 -16.85 -2.14 -0.25
N HIS A 37 -16.16 -1.13 0.32
CA HIS A 37 -16.40 -0.59 1.67
C HIS A 37 -16.25 -1.63 2.79
N LYS A 38 -15.49 -2.69 2.57
CA LYS A 38 -15.22 -3.77 3.54
C LYS A 38 -14.05 -3.40 4.46
N TYR A 39 -14.18 -2.28 5.17
CA TYR A 39 -13.10 -1.71 5.98
C TYR A 39 -12.70 -2.59 7.18
N ASP A 40 -13.65 -3.34 7.75
CA ASP A 40 -13.39 -4.28 8.84
C ASP A 40 -12.53 -5.46 8.41
N GLU A 41 -12.69 -5.92 7.15
CA GLU A 41 -11.83 -6.96 6.57
C GLU A 41 -10.47 -6.37 6.18
N TRP A 42 -10.45 -5.14 5.63
CA TRP A 42 -9.23 -4.46 5.22
C TRP A 42 -8.27 -4.23 6.40
N ILE A 43 -8.76 -3.82 7.56
CA ILE A 43 -7.90 -3.57 8.73
C ILE A 43 -7.26 -4.84 9.29
N GLN A 44 -7.81 -6.02 8.99
CA GLN A 44 -7.21 -7.31 9.39
C GLN A 44 -5.99 -7.68 8.55
N LEU A 45 -5.79 -7.04 7.38
CA LEU A 45 -4.60 -7.29 6.55
C LEU A 45 -3.32 -6.76 7.19
N PHE A 46 -3.42 -5.82 8.14
CA PHE A 46 -2.26 -5.20 8.77
C PHE A 46 -1.79 -5.96 9.99
N THR A 47 -0.48 -6.08 10.17
CA THR A 47 0.14 -6.55 11.41
C THR A 47 -0.04 -5.52 12.53
N ASP A 48 0.07 -5.98 13.79
CA ASP A 48 -0.15 -5.12 14.96
C ASP A 48 0.86 -3.96 15.08
N ASP A 49 2.03 -4.13 14.48
CA ASP A 49 3.12 -3.15 14.40
C ASP A 49 3.08 -2.27 13.14
N VAL A 50 1.99 -2.28 12.36
CA VAL A 50 1.88 -1.42 11.17
C VAL A 50 2.11 0.06 11.48
N HIS A 51 2.88 0.71 10.62
CA HIS A 51 3.00 2.15 10.52
C HIS A 51 2.47 2.62 9.15
N TYR A 52 1.30 3.26 9.15
CA TYR A 52 0.67 3.77 7.94
C TYR A 52 1.00 5.25 7.77
N PHE A 53 1.91 5.54 6.84
CA PHE A 53 2.52 6.86 6.69
C PHE A 53 2.29 7.43 5.29
N MET A 54 1.80 8.68 5.22
CA MET A 54 1.66 9.44 3.99
C MET A 54 2.24 10.85 4.20
N PRO A 55 3.45 11.13 3.68
CA PRO A 55 4.12 12.41 3.90
C PRO A 55 3.47 13.57 3.14
N ILE A 56 3.73 14.79 3.59
CA ILE A 56 3.47 15.99 2.81
C ILE A 56 4.62 16.19 1.83
N ARG A 57 4.29 16.27 0.54
CA ARG A 57 5.23 16.63 -0.52
C ARG A 57 5.29 18.15 -0.70
N ARG A 58 6.49 18.71 -0.78
CA ARG A 58 6.75 20.15 -0.96
C ARG A 58 7.51 20.39 -2.25
N THR A 59 7.18 21.45 -2.97
CA THR A 59 7.96 21.88 -4.13
C THR A 59 9.32 22.41 -3.67
N ARG A 60 10.39 21.71 -4.05
CA ARG A 60 11.78 22.05 -3.70
C ARG A 60 12.64 22.26 -4.94
N SER A 61 13.76 22.97 -4.76
CA SER A 61 14.76 23.09 -5.81
C SER A 61 15.52 21.78 -5.98
N LYS A 62 16.22 21.60 -7.12
CA LYS A 62 17.03 20.39 -7.37
C LYS A 62 18.08 20.11 -6.27
N ARG A 63 18.55 21.15 -5.60
CA ARG A 63 19.56 21.06 -4.52
C ARG A 63 18.99 20.56 -3.20
N GLU A 64 17.67 20.52 -3.06
CA GLU A 64 16.94 20.21 -1.82
C GLU A 64 15.91 19.09 -2.05
N LEU A 65 16.11 18.24 -3.06
CA LEU A 65 15.19 17.15 -3.38
C LEU A 65 15.10 16.10 -2.27
N ASP A 66 16.16 15.97 -1.47
CA ASP A 66 16.18 15.17 -0.25
C ASP A 66 15.18 15.66 0.81
N GLN A 67 14.73 16.93 0.72
CA GLN A 67 13.76 17.57 1.61
C GLN A 67 12.39 17.76 0.96
N GLU A 68 12.12 17.03 -0.13
CA GLU A 68 10.85 17.07 -0.85
C GLU A 68 9.69 16.49 -0.02
N PHE A 69 9.96 15.47 0.80
CA PHE A 69 8.97 14.79 1.63
C PHE A 69 9.25 15.01 3.11
N THR A 70 8.18 15.19 3.90
CA THR A 70 8.27 15.16 5.36
C THR A 70 8.61 13.75 5.87
N GLN A 71 9.21 13.68 7.05
CA GLN A 71 9.61 12.42 7.69
C GLN A 71 8.62 11.99 8.79
N PRO A 72 8.62 10.71 9.21
CA PRO A 72 7.86 10.27 10.38
C PRO A 72 8.10 11.15 11.62
N GLY A 73 7.03 11.48 12.34
CA GLY A 73 7.08 12.39 13.48
C GLY A 73 7.04 13.89 13.12
N GLU A 74 7.11 14.24 11.83
CA GLU A 74 6.76 15.58 11.34
C GLU A 74 5.27 15.64 10.95
N MET A 75 4.79 16.81 10.49
CA MET A 75 3.44 16.91 9.95
C MET A 75 3.29 16.06 8.68
N ALA A 76 2.28 15.19 8.67
CA ALA A 76 1.97 14.27 7.58
C ALA A 76 0.45 14.25 7.30
N TRP A 77 0.04 13.71 6.15
CA TRP A 77 -1.38 13.43 5.88
C TRP A 77 -1.89 12.27 6.73
N PHE A 78 -1.05 11.24 6.87
CA PHE A 78 -1.26 10.10 7.76
C PHE A 78 0.07 9.75 8.44
N ASP A 79 0.01 9.48 9.74
CA ASP A 79 1.11 8.96 10.56
C ASP A 79 0.46 8.13 11.66
N ASP A 80 -0.08 6.98 11.24
CA ASP A 80 -1.04 6.21 12.02
C ASP A 80 -0.49 4.83 12.42
N THR A 81 -0.79 4.43 13.65
CA THR A 81 -0.63 3.04 14.12
C THR A 81 -1.89 2.23 13.85
N LYS A 82 -1.84 0.89 14.01
CA LYS A 82 -3.05 0.03 13.87
C LYS A 82 -4.23 0.51 14.71
N MET A 83 -3.97 0.93 15.95
CA MET A 83 -5.01 1.44 16.86
C MET A 83 -5.70 2.69 16.30
N ILE A 84 -4.94 3.60 15.69
CA ILE A 84 -5.49 4.82 15.06
C ILE A 84 -6.30 4.45 13.82
N LEU A 85 -5.78 3.56 12.97
CA LEU A 85 -6.49 3.06 11.79
C LEU A 85 -7.82 2.39 12.17
N GLN A 86 -7.84 1.53 13.19
CA GLN A 86 -9.06 0.93 13.72
C GLN A 86 -10.07 1.98 14.17
N GLY A 87 -9.63 3.06 14.83
CA GLY A 87 -10.49 4.18 15.18
C GLY A 87 -11.11 4.88 13.96
N ARG A 88 -10.36 5.00 12.85
CA ARG A 88 -10.88 5.55 11.59
C ARG A 88 -11.92 4.64 10.96
N VAL A 89 -11.67 3.33 10.91
CA VAL A 89 -12.62 2.33 10.42
C VAL A 89 -13.91 2.38 11.25
N ALA A 90 -13.79 2.37 12.58
CA ALA A 90 -14.93 2.48 13.49
C ALA A 90 -15.73 3.76 13.26
N LYS A 91 -15.06 4.90 13.02
CA LYS A 91 -15.71 6.18 12.70
C LYS A 91 -16.52 6.12 11.40
N ILE A 92 -16.00 5.47 10.36
CA ILE A 92 -16.74 5.30 9.10
C ILE A 92 -18.01 4.47 9.34
N ALA A 93 -17.94 3.46 10.21
CA ALA A 93 -19.05 2.58 10.53
C ALA A 93 -20.18 3.22 11.36
N THR A 94 -19.95 4.37 12.02
CA THR A 94 -20.98 4.96 12.92
C THR A 94 -22.19 5.56 12.21
N GLY A 95 -22.13 5.76 10.90
CA GLY A 95 -23.16 6.48 10.14
C GLY A 95 -23.21 7.99 10.43
N THR A 96 -22.26 8.53 11.21
CA THR A 96 -22.11 9.97 11.45
C THR A 96 -20.89 10.56 10.75
N ALA A 97 -20.23 9.76 9.91
CA ALA A 97 -19.15 10.20 9.04
C ALA A 97 -19.72 10.89 7.79
N TRP A 98 -20.26 12.09 7.94
CA TRP A 98 -20.91 12.86 6.85
C TRP A 98 -20.03 13.06 5.59
N ALA A 99 -18.71 12.99 5.75
CA ALA A 99 -17.77 13.02 4.63
C ALA A 99 -17.85 11.76 3.74
N GLU A 100 -18.34 10.65 4.28
CA GLU A 100 -18.51 9.35 3.62
C GLU A 100 -19.95 8.81 3.75
N ASP A 101 -20.92 9.68 4.05
CA ASP A 101 -22.35 9.39 3.94
C ASP A 101 -23.04 10.45 3.06
N PRO A 102 -23.48 10.11 1.84
CA PRO A 102 -23.37 8.81 1.19
C PRO A 102 -21.90 8.43 0.87
N PRO A 103 -21.59 7.13 0.75
CA PRO A 103 -20.24 6.63 0.56
C PRO A 103 -19.68 7.02 -0.80
N SER A 104 -18.38 7.30 -0.80
CA SER A 104 -17.62 7.53 -2.03
C SER A 104 -17.55 6.27 -2.88
N ARG A 105 -17.59 6.43 -4.20
CA ARG A 105 -17.32 5.33 -5.15
C ARG A 105 -15.84 5.40 -5.50
N THR A 106 -15.07 4.39 -5.11
CA THR A 106 -13.63 4.34 -5.36
C THR A 106 -13.26 3.25 -6.37
N ARG A 107 -12.11 3.45 -7.02
CA ARG A 107 -11.42 2.41 -7.76
C ARG A 107 -9.92 2.54 -7.52
N HIS A 108 -9.31 1.50 -7.00
CA HIS A 108 -7.85 1.40 -6.84
C HIS A 108 -7.26 0.60 -7.99
N LEU A 109 -6.51 1.26 -8.87
CA LEU A 109 -5.72 0.60 -9.91
C LEU A 109 -4.28 0.48 -9.43
N ILE A 110 -3.84 -0.74 -9.17
CA ILE A 110 -2.47 -1.04 -8.71
C ILE A 110 -1.66 -1.56 -9.88
N THR A 111 -0.50 -0.96 -10.13
CA THR A 111 0.38 -1.31 -11.26
C THR A 111 1.85 -1.23 -10.86
N ASN A 112 2.75 -1.67 -11.75
CA ASN A 112 4.20 -1.53 -11.58
C ASN A 112 4.71 -2.11 -10.26
N ILE A 113 4.15 -3.24 -9.83
CA ILE A 113 4.57 -3.94 -8.61
C ILE A 113 6.00 -4.44 -8.78
N ARG A 114 6.87 -4.08 -7.85
CA ARG A 114 8.28 -4.49 -7.79
C ARG A 114 8.62 -4.94 -6.38
N VAL A 115 9.17 -6.13 -6.24
CA VAL A 115 9.76 -6.61 -4.99
C VAL A 115 11.23 -6.17 -4.97
N VAL A 116 11.61 -5.32 -4.02
CA VAL A 116 12.90 -4.62 -3.97
C VAL A 116 13.76 -5.19 -2.84
N GLY A 117 14.46 -6.29 -3.12
CA GLY A 117 15.40 -6.89 -2.19
C GLY A 117 14.72 -7.79 -1.15
N ASN A 118 15.01 -9.08 -1.22
CA ASN A 118 14.65 -10.03 -0.17
C ASN A 118 15.71 -9.91 0.93
N ARG A 119 15.44 -9.14 1.98
CA ARG A 119 16.23 -9.28 3.21
C ARG A 119 15.62 -10.44 4.00
N ILE A 120 16.12 -11.63 3.71
CA ILE A 120 16.06 -12.72 4.68
C ILE A 120 17.10 -12.34 5.75
N ASP A 121 16.73 -11.44 6.67
CA ASP A 121 17.54 -11.19 7.86
C ASP A 121 17.32 -12.37 8.81
N GLU A 122 18.38 -12.92 9.40
CA GLU A 122 18.32 -14.15 10.22
C GLU A 122 17.42 -14.01 11.46
N ASP A 123 17.08 -12.77 11.84
CA ASP A 123 16.19 -12.40 12.95
C ASP A 123 14.77 -11.95 12.52
N LEU A 124 14.52 -11.72 11.22
CA LEU A 124 13.25 -11.22 10.66
C LEU A 124 12.75 -12.19 9.58
N VAL A 125 11.90 -13.13 10.00
CA VAL A 125 11.33 -14.14 9.10
C VAL A 125 10.43 -13.45 8.05
N ASP A 126 10.85 -13.54 6.78
CA ASP A 126 10.10 -13.23 5.55
C ASP A 126 9.46 -11.83 5.45
N GLU A 127 10.26 -10.78 5.58
CA GLU A 127 9.85 -9.43 5.15
C GLU A 127 10.19 -9.17 3.67
N LEU A 128 9.22 -8.60 2.95
CA LEU A 128 9.34 -8.20 1.55
C LEU A 128 9.16 -6.70 1.43
N HIS A 129 10.18 -6.02 0.92
CA HIS A 129 10.03 -4.63 0.50
C HIS A 129 9.37 -4.60 -0.88
N VAL A 130 8.23 -3.92 -0.99
CA VAL A 130 7.47 -3.86 -2.23
C VAL A 130 7.18 -2.42 -2.58
N GLU A 131 7.44 -2.06 -3.83
CA GLU A 131 7.02 -0.81 -4.42
C GLU A 131 5.91 -1.06 -5.43
N SER A 132 4.89 -0.20 -5.42
CA SER A 132 3.83 -0.24 -6.41
C SER A 132 3.39 1.18 -6.78
N ASN A 133 2.83 1.33 -7.97
CA ASN A 133 2.14 2.55 -8.36
C ASN A 133 0.64 2.37 -8.18
N PHE A 134 -0.05 3.47 -7.88
CA PHE A 134 -1.51 3.46 -7.83
C PHE A 134 -2.10 4.63 -8.60
N HIS A 135 -3.29 4.38 -9.15
CA HIS A 135 -4.26 5.41 -9.48
C HIS A 135 -5.54 5.14 -8.67
N LEU A 136 -5.83 6.04 -7.73
CA LEU A 136 -7.09 6.05 -7.00
C LEU A 136 -8.03 7.05 -7.69
N TYR A 137 -9.11 6.53 -8.24
CA TYR A 137 -10.20 7.34 -8.76
C TYR A 137 -11.35 7.31 -7.76
N ARG A 138 -11.84 8.48 -7.35
CA ARG A 138 -12.99 8.63 -6.46
C ARG A 138 -14.02 9.52 -7.08
N THR A 139 -15.27 9.09 -7.04
CA THR A 139 -16.41 9.95 -7.35
C THR A 139 -17.35 10.03 -6.16
N ARG A 140 -17.97 11.19 -5.96
CA ARG A 140 -18.92 11.42 -4.88
C ARG A 140 -20.07 12.31 -5.31
N LEU A 141 -21.20 12.16 -4.62
CA LEU A 141 -22.43 12.91 -4.84
C LEU A 141 -22.81 12.90 -6.33
N LYS A 142 -23.06 14.08 -6.91
CA LYS A 142 -23.54 14.25 -8.28
C LYS A 142 -22.41 14.29 -9.32
N SER A 143 -21.30 14.95 -9.03
CA SER A 143 -20.26 15.26 -10.02
C SER A 143 -18.89 15.52 -9.41
N GLU A 144 -18.69 15.20 -8.13
CA GLU A 144 -17.37 15.33 -7.53
C GLU A 144 -16.51 14.19 -8.04
N GLU A 145 -15.38 14.53 -8.64
CA GLU A 145 -14.41 13.58 -9.15
C GLU A 145 -13.03 13.99 -8.65
N GLN A 146 -12.29 13.00 -8.16
CA GLN A 146 -10.94 13.17 -7.68
C GLN A 146 -10.08 12.02 -8.19
N SER A 147 -8.88 12.35 -8.62
CA SER A 147 -7.89 11.41 -9.13
C SER A 147 -6.59 11.65 -8.37
N TRP A 148 -6.08 10.60 -7.75
CA TRP A 148 -4.76 10.59 -7.12
C TRP A 148 -3.90 9.56 -7.80
N ILE A 149 -2.68 9.97 -8.14
CA ILE A 149 -1.67 9.13 -8.73
C ILE A 149 -0.44 9.24 -7.85
N GLY A 150 0.15 8.10 -7.53
CA GLY A 150 1.32 8.05 -6.68
C GLY A 150 1.95 6.67 -6.64
N SER A 151 2.83 6.50 -5.67
CA SER A 151 3.49 5.23 -5.39
C SER A 151 3.31 4.87 -3.92
N ARG A 152 3.39 3.57 -3.64
CA ARG A 152 3.43 2.99 -2.30
C ARG A 152 4.77 2.28 -2.12
N GLN A 153 5.29 2.34 -0.91
CA GLN A 153 6.46 1.61 -0.46
C GLN A 153 6.05 0.86 0.80
N ASP A 154 5.89 -0.45 0.67
CA ASP A 154 5.35 -1.30 1.71
C ASP A 154 6.40 -2.29 2.18
N VAL A 155 6.32 -2.66 3.46
CA VAL A 155 7.00 -3.82 4.03
C VAL A 155 5.93 -4.85 4.34
N LEU A 156 5.93 -5.94 3.59
CA LEU A 156 4.98 -7.04 3.75
C LEU A 156 5.64 -8.15 4.55
N ARG A 157 4.92 -8.74 5.51
CA ARG A 157 5.44 -9.83 6.34
C ARG A 157 4.54 -11.04 6.22
N ARG A 158 5.13 -12.23 6.08
CA ARG A 158 4.35 -13.46 6.17
C ARG A 158 3.88 -13.72 7.60
N VAL A 159 2.59 -13.94 7.77
CA VAL A 159 1.98 -14.36 9.03
C VAL A 159 1.34 -15.72 8.81
N GLU A 160 1.74 -16.72 9.61
CA GLU A 160 1.25 -18.10 9.48
C GLU A 160 1.39 -18.69 8.06
N GLY A 161 2.46 -18.31 7.35
CA GLY A 161 2.76 -18.78 5.99
C GLY A 161 1.97 -18.11 4.88
N LYS A 162 1.24 -17.02 5.17
CA LYS A 162 0.53 -16.21 4.16
C LYS A 162 1.04 -14.77 4.18
N LEU A 163 1.15 -14.19 2.99
CA LEU A 163 1.22 -12.74 2.80
C LEU A 163 -0.17 -12.13 3.01
#